data_AF-A0A2E0YET4-F1
#
_entry.id   AF-A0A2E0YET4-F1
#
_cell.length_a   1.000
_cell.length_b   1.000
_cell.length_c   1.000
_cell.angle_alpha   90.00
_cell.angle_beta   90.00
_cell.angle_gamma   90.00
#
_symmetry.space_group_name_H-M   'P 1'
#
loop_
_entity.id
_entity.type
_entity.pdbx_description
1 polymer ?
#
loop_
_entity_poly.entity_id
_entity_poly.type
_entity_poly.pdbx_seq_one_letter_code
_entity_poly.pdbx_strand_id
1 'polypeptide(L)'
;SYQYPENIAGIALDPPYGRNSQPSSKDDLLLKILERLYHFSQSNTGLALILPLRNEVNIDSEITHVSTFLQKTGWEIIETFEIPVHRSLKRLLIWSSISPQEAIV
;
A
#
# COMPACT_ATOMS: atom_id res chain seq x y z
N SER A 1 21.48 -1.60 17.03
CA SER A 1 20.64 -1.89 15.84
C SER A 1 19.19 -1.76 16.28
N TYR A 2 18.34 -1.11 15.47
CA TYR A 2 16.89 -1.19 15.72
C TYR A 2 16.42 -2.59 15.32
N GLN A 3 15.78 -3.29 16.23
CA GLN A 3 15.10 -4.55 15.94
C GLN A 3 13.62 -4.24 15.75
N TYR A 4 13.05 -4.70 14.65
CA TYR A 4 11.60 -4.67 14.48
C TYR A 4 10.95 -5.68 15.43
N PRO A 5 9.72 -5.43 15.89
CA PRO A 5 8.97 -6.41 16.65
C PRO A 5 8.86 -7.72 15.87
N GLU A 6 9.03 -8.85 16.54
CA GLU A 6 8.61 -10.14 16.00
C GLU A 6 7.07 -10.20 16.00
N ASN A 7 6.50 -10.92 15.03
CA ASN A 7 5.05 -11.14 14.94
C ASN A 7 4.20 -9.86 14.75
N ILE A 8 4.56 -9.03 13.77
CA ILE A 8 3.74 -7.86 13.41
C ILE A 8 2.39 -8.33 12.85
N ALA A 9 1.32 -8.19 13.63
CA ALA A 9 -0.03 -8.56 13.20
C ALA A 9 -0.60 -7.60 12.15
N GLY A 10 -0.17 -6.34 12.16
CA GLY A 10 -0.70 -5.33 11.24
C GLY A 10 0.21 -4.12 11.09
N ILE A 11 0.16 -3.53 9.89
CA ILE A 11 0.92 -2.36 9.49
C ILE A 11 -0.06 -1.31 9.00
N ALA A 12 0.09 -0.06 9.45
CA ALA A 12 -0.63 1.09 8.89
C ALA A 12 0.39 2.06 8.28
N LEU A 13 0.19 2.39 7.00
CA LEU A 13 1.12 3.20 6.21
C LEU A 13 0.39 4.41 5.59
N ASP A 14 0.82 5.60 5.99
CA ASP A 14 0.53 6.89 5.35
C ASP A 14 1.84 7.40 4.74
N PRO A 15 2.16 7.00 3.49
CA PRO A 15 3.44 7.33 2.88
C PRO A 15 3.49 8.82 2.50
N PRO A 16 4.69 9.44 2.47
CA PRO A 16 4.80 10.84 2.13
C PRO A 16 4.26 11.14 0.74
N TYR A 17 3.21 11.95 0.68
CA TYR A 17 2.59 12.39 -0.56
C TYR A 17 3.37 13.57 -1.13
N GLY A 18 4.32 13.29 -2.01
CA GLY A 18 5.15 14.37 -2.54
C GLY A 18 4.33 15.40 -3.33
N ARG A 19 4.10 16.59 -2.77
CA ARG A 19 3.61 17.73 -3.55
C ARG A 19 4.62 18.17 -4.62
N ASN A 20 5.91 17.83 -4.44
CA ASN A 20 7.03 18.28 -5.26
C ASN A 20 7.95 17.17 -5.80
N SER A 21 7.63 15.88 -5.63
CA SER A 21 8.46 14.80 -6.19
C SER A 21 7.98 14.40 -7.59
N GLN A 22 8.95 14.10 -8.46
CA GLN A 22 8.69 13.55 -9.79
C GLN A 22 7.84 12.27 -9.68
N PRO A 23 6.90 12.01 -10.60
CA PRO A 23 6.02 10.84 -10.54
C PRO A 23 6.77 9.51 -10.39
N SER A 24 7.87 9.33 -11.13
CA SER A 24 8.71 8.12 -11.06
C SER A 24 9.33 7.88 -9.68
N SER A 25 9.68 8.95 -8.95
CA SER A 25 10.29 8.79 -7.62
C SER A 25 9.28 8.46 -6.52
N LYS A 26 7.97 8.63 -6.77
CA LYS A 26 6.91 8.23 -5.83
C LYS A 26 6.62 6.74 -5.90
N ASP A 27 6.47 6.22 -7.11
CA ASP A 27 6.23 4.80 -7.36
C ASP A 27 7.41 3.96 -6.86
N ASP A 28 8.64 4.39 -7.16
CA ASP A 28 9.86 3.75 -6.65
C ASP A 28 9.96 3.76 -5.13
N LEU A 29 9.52 4.86 -4.49
CA LEU A 29 9.52 4.97 -3.04
C LEU A 29 8.46 4.05 -2.41
N LEU A 30 7.25 4.04 -2.96
CA LEU A 30 6.17 3.16 -2.50
C LEU A 30 6.60 1.70 -2.62
N LEU A 31 7.15 1.30 -3.77
CA LEU A 31 7.65 -0.05 -4.00
C LEU A 31 8.70 -0.44 -2.96
N LYS A 32 9.72 0.38 -2.73
CA LYS A 32 10.78 0.11 -1.74
C LYS A 32 10.25 0.03 -0.31
N ILE A 33 9.23 0.82 0.03
CA ILE A 33 8.57 0.74 1.33
C ILE A 33 7.83 -0.59 1.45
N LEU A 34 7.02 -0.97 0.45
CA LEU A 34 6.27 -2.22 0.44
C LEU A 34 7.17 -3.46 0.50
N GLU A 35 8.29 -3.47 -0.23
CA GLU A 35 9.31 -4.52 -0.17
C GLU A 35 9.89 -4.68 1.24
N ARG A 36 10.21 -3.55 1.90
CA ARG A 36 10.71 -3.58 3.28
C ARG A 36 9.66 -4.06 4.26
N LEU A 37 8.41 -3.63 4.13
CA LEU A 37 7.33 -4.05 5.01
C LEU A 37 7.05 -5.55 4.84
N TYR A 38 7.05 -6.05 3.60
CA TYR A 38 6.89 -7.48 3.33
C TYR A 38 7.97 -8.32 4.01
N HIS A 39 9.24 -7.87 3.99
CA HIS A 39 10.36 -8.57 4.63
C HIS A 39 10.15 -8.82 6.14
N PHE A 40 9.40 -7.96 6.83
CA PHE A 40 9.09 -8.10 8.26
C PHE A 40 7.69 -8.66 8.54
N SER A 41 6.95 -9.03 7.49
CA SER A 41 5.58 -9.52 7.59
C SER A 41 5.52 -11.04 7.66
N GLN A 42 4.49 -11.53 8.35
CA GLN A 42 4.13 -12.95 8.44
C GLN A 42 2.87 -13.21 7.62
N SER A 43 2.53 -14.48 7.40
CA SER A 43 1.37 -14.87 6.59
C SER A 43 0.03 -14.27 7.05
N ASN A 44 -0.10 -13.89 8.32
CA ASN A 44 -1.29 -13.27 8.90
C ASN A 44 -1.18 -11.73 9.06
N THR A 45 -0.10 -11.10 8.58
CA THR A 45 0.07 -9.65 8.69
C THR A 45 -0.89 -8.93 7.75
N GLY A 46 -1.66 -7.98 8.30
CA GLY A 46 -2.45 -7.04 7.52
C GLY A 46 -1.69 -5.76 7.19
N LEU A 47 -2.02 -5.14 6.06
CA LEU A 47 -1.55 -3.81 5.67
C LEU A 47 -2.74 -2.90 5.42
N ALA A 48 -2.79 -1.76 6.10
CA ALA A 48 -3.66 -0.64 5.79
C ALA A 48 -2.83 0.47 5.14
N LEU A 49 -3.03 0.71 3.85
CA LEU A 49 -2.33 1.73 3.07
C LEU A 49 -3.30 2.87 2.75
N ILE A 50 -2.95 4.10 3.10
CA ILE A 50 -3.74 5.28 2.73
C ILE A 50 -2.99 6.13 1.70
N LEU A 51 -3.67 6.46 0.60
CA LEU A 51 -3.13 7.24 -0.52
C LEU A 51 -3.99 8.47 -0.81
N PRO A 52 -3.42 9.55 -1.37
CA PRO A 52 -4.18 10.72 -1.74
C PRO A 52 -4.86 10.45 -3.09
N LEU A 53 -6.17 10.70 -3.18
CA LEU A 53 -6.93 10.55 -4.42
C LEU A 53 -7.47 11.91 -4.84
N ARG A 54 -7.03 12.42 -5.98
CA ARG A 54 -7.59 13.66 -6.52
C ARG A 54 -8.99 13.39 -7.08
N ASN A 55 -9.88 14.36 -7.01
CA ASN A 55 -11.28 14.17 -7.40
C ASN A 55 -11.46 13.86 -8.90
N GLU A 56 -10.54 14.33 -9.72
CA GLU A 56 -10.50 14.10 -11.16
C GLU A 56 -9.94 12.72 -11.56
N VAL A 57 -9.37 11.96 -10.62
CA VAL A 57 -8.80 10.63 -10.89
C VAL A 57 -9.90 9.57 -10.81
N ASN A 58 -9.93 8.68 -11.80
CA ASN A 58 -10.78 7.50 -11.76
C ASN A 58 -10.23 6.53 -10.69
N ILE A 59 -11.05 6.21 -9.69
CA ILE A 59 -10.68 5.34 -8.57
C ILE A 59 -10.26 3.94 -9.02
N ASP A 60 -10.93 3.34 -9.99
CA ASP A 60 -10.61 1.99 -10.49
C ASP A 60 -9.23 1.97 -11.15
N SER A 61 -8.85 3.05 -11.83
CA SER A 61 -7.52 3.21 -12.41
C SER A 61 -6.44 3.32 -11.34
N GLU A 62 -6.70 4.07 -10.26
CA GLU A 62 -5.76 4.20 -9.15
C GLU A 62 -5.61 2.88 -8.38
N ILE A 63 -6.72 2.19 -8.11
CA ILE A 63 -6.71 0.86 -7.50
C ILE A 63 -5.91 -0.11 -8.36
N THR A 64 -6.14 -0.11 -9.68
CA THR A 64 -5.40 -0.97 -10.62
C THR A 64 -3.91 -0.64 -10.60
N HIS A 65 -3.53 0.64 -10.60
CA HIS A 65 -2.13 1.08 -10.51
C HIS A 65 -1.48 0.57 -9.23
N VAL A 66 -2.08 0.83 -8.07
CA VAL A 66 -1.55 0.46 -6.75
C VAL A 66 -1.51 -1.05 -6.55
N SER A 67 -2.51 -1.77 -7.06
CA SER A 67 -2.57 -3.24 -7.11
C SER A 67 -1.30 -3.85 -7.70
N THR A 68 -0.76 -3.26 -8.78
CA THR A 68 0.46 -3.79 -9.40
C THR A 68 1.67 -3.76 -8.46
N PHE A 69 1.78 -2.75 -7.57
CA PHE A 69 2.89 -2.67 -6.61
C PHE A 69 2.68 -3.63 -5.44
N LEU A 70 1.44 -3.72 -4.95
CA LEU A 70 1.07 -4.65 -3.88
C LEU A 70 1.35 -6.10 -4.30
N GLN A 71 0.87 -6.51 -5.48
CA GLN A 71 1.11 -7.86 -6.01
C GLN A 71 2.59 -8.16 -6.22
N LYS A 72 3.35 -7.21 -6.81
CA LYS A 72 4.81 -7.34 -6.99
C LYS A 72 5.56 -7.53 -5.68
N THR A 73 5.00 -7.07 -4.57
CA THR A 73 5.63 -7.12 -3.24
C THR A 73 4.98 -8.14 -2.32
N GLY A 74 4.13 -9.03 -2.86
CA GLY A 74 3.55 -10.15 -2.11
C GLY A 74 2.33 -9.79 -1.26
N TRP A 75 1.66 -8.67 -1.56
CA TRP A 75 0.41 -8.26 -0.94
C TRP A 75 -0.77 -8.46 -1.90
N GLU A 76 -1.92 -8.77 -1.33
CA GLU A 76 -3.20 -8.89 -2.02
C GLU A 76 -4.19 -7.88 -1.43
N ILE A 77 -4.99 -7.23 -2.29
CA ILE A 77 -6.05 -6.32 -1.85
C ILE A 77 -7.23 -7.15 -1.35
N ILE A 78 -7.64 -6.90 -0.10
CA ILE A 78 -8.89 -7.43 0.46
C ILE A 78 -10.03 -6.47 0.13
N GLU A 79 -9.86 -5.19 0.47
CA GLU A 79 -10.90 -4.18 0.29
C GLU A 79 -10.34 -2.77 0.12
N THR A 80 -11.14 -1.88 -0.47
CA THR A 80 -10.79 -0.48 -0.68
C THR A 80 -11.92 0.44 -0.22
N PHE A 81 -11.56 1.60 0.32
CA PHE A 81 -12.50 2.59 0.83
C PHE A 81 -12.11 3.99 0.34
N GLU A 82 -13.07 4.69 -0.27
CA GLU A 82 -12.92 6.10 -0.58
C GLU A 82 -13.31 6.95 0.63
N ILE A 83 -12.40 7.84 1.04
CA ILE A 83 -12.60 8.73 2.18
C ILE A 83 -12.57 10.18 1.69
N PRO A 84 -13.71 10.91 1.67
CA PRO A 84 -13.71 12.32 1.32
C PRO A 84 -13.00 13.14 2.41
N VAL A 85 -12.06 14.03 2.01
CA VAL A 85 -11.34 14.92 2.94
C VAL A 85 -11.82 16.36 2.79
N HIS A 86 -11.76 16.91 1.57
CA HIS A 86 -12.31 18.22 1.23
C HIS A 86 -12.71 18.30 -0.25
N ARG A 87 -13.25 19.44 -0.70
CA ARG A 87 -13.81 19.64 -2.05
C ARG A 87 -12.89 19.27 -3.23
N SER A 88 -11.59 19.10 -3.01
CA SER A 88 -10.60 18.77 -4.05
C SER A 88 -9.68 17.60 -3.68
N LEU A 89 -9.91 16.94 -2.56
CA LEU A 89 -9.08 15.82 -2.10
C LEU A 89 -9.93 14.74 -1.43
N LYS A 90 -9.76 13.53 -1.93
CA LYS A 90 -10.19 12.29 -1.30
C LYS A 90 -8.94 11.53 -0.87
N ARG A 91 -9.14 10.46 -0.12
CA ARG A 91 -8.12 9.45 0.15
C ARG A 91 -8.66 8.08 -0.25
N LEU A 92 -7.77 7.25 -0.74
CA LEU A 92 -8.02 5.83 -0.96
C LEU A 92 -7.37 5.08 0.19
N LEU A 93 -8.19 4.43 1.03
CA LEU A 93 -7.71 3.47 2.02
C LEU A 93 -7.79 2.08 1.40
N ILE A 94 -6.70 1.34 1.44
CA ILE A 94 -6.59 -0.01 0.92
C ILE A 94 -6.25 -0.93 2.10
N TRP A 95 -7.08 -1.94 2.31
CA TRP A 95 -6.76 -3.04 3.20
C TRP A 95 -6.23 -4.21 2.38
N SER A 96 -5.05 -4.69 2.75
CA SER A 96 -4.37 -5.80 2.12
C SER A 96 -3.91 -6.84 3.16
N SER A 97 -3.68 -8.06 2.69
CA SER A 97 -2.99 -9.13 3.43
C SER A 97 -1.82 -9.65 2.62
N ILE A 98 -0.98 -10.46 3.26
CA ILE A 98 0.02 -11.23 2.54
C ILE A 98 -0.68 -12.19 1.56
N SER A 99 -0.24 -12.16 0.31
CA SER A 99 -0.68 -13.11 -0.70
C SER A 99 -0.18 -14.50 -0.32
N PRO A 100 -1.04 -15.53 -0.27
CA PRO A 100 -0.60 -16.89 -0.05
C PRO A 100 0.40 -17.27 -1.14
N GLN A 101 1.66 -17.54 -0.76
CA GLN A 101 2.58 -18.17 -1.69
C GLN A 101 2.05 -19.59 -1.94
N GLU A 102 1.71 -19.92 -3.18
CA GLU A 102 1.50 -21.32 -3.55
C GLU A 102 2.76 -22.08 -3.16
N ALA A 103 2.62 -23.02 -2.22
CA ALA A 103 3.70 -23.94 -1.92
C ALA A 103 3.98 -24.73 -3.21
N ILE A 104 5.14 -24.52 -3.80
CA ILE A 104 5.65 -25.41 -4.85
C ILE A 104 5.93 -26.74 -4.15
N VAL A 105 5.02 -27.70 -4.31
CA VAL A 105 5.15 -29.09 -3.84
C VAL A 105 6.02 -29.88 -4.80
#